data_AF-A0A1G9J354-F1
#
_entry.id   AF-A0A1G9J354-F1
#
_cell.length_a   1.000
_cell.length_b   1.000
_cell.length_c   1.000
_cell.angle_alpha   90.00
_cell.angle_beta   90.00
_cell.angle_gamma   90.00
#
_symmetry.space_group_name_H-M   'P 1'
#
loop_
_entity.id
_entity.type
_entity.pdbx_description
1 polymer ?
#
loop_
_entity_poly.entity_id
_entity_poly.type
_entity_poly.pdbx_seq_one_letter_code
_entity_poly.pdbx_strand_id
1 'polypeptide(L)'
;MRLAGSLLAGAVTTAAGVLLVDAQIGTLLGVAVLHAAFVASGWIALWPLDAGTTRANTRREDFRPATEELIVVAISLCGLLGIVMLLVVGHSAQGRLAAAVALVGVFLAWASLHLMYAARYAHLYYADDAGGIDFNSDDRPAYRDFFYFSYNLGMTYQVSDTSVNSSRIRSVVLRHTLLSYVFGAVVLASTINLVAGIAAG
;
A
#
# COMPACT_ATOMS: atom_id res chain seq x y z
N MET A 1 13.20 -7.34 -7.13
CA MET A 1 12.95 -8.75 -6.71
C MET A 1 11.67 -8.93 -5.90
N ARG A 2 11.41 -8.11 -4.86
CA ARG A 2 10.23 -8.25 -3.98
C ARG A 2 8.89 -8.13 -4.71
N LEU A 3 8.74 -7.11 -5.57
CA LEU A 3 7.55 -6.94 -6.40
C LEU A 3 7.32 -8.14 -7.33
N ALA A 4 8.37 -8.62 -8.01
CA ALA A 4 8.28 -9.79 -8.89
C ALA A 4 7.87 -11.07 -8.14
N GLY A 5 8.44 -11.33 -6.96
CA GLY A 5 8.05 -12.45 -6.12
C GLY A 5 6.59 -12.35 -5.63
N SER A 6 6.15 -11.13 -5.30
CA SER A 6 4.77 -10.87 -4.86
C SER A 6 3.76 -11.02 -6.01
N LEU A 7 4.12 -10.58 -7.21
CA LEU A 7 3.36 -10.78 -8.44
C LEU A 7 3.19 -12.27 -8.75
N LEU A 8 4.27 -13.05 -8.65
CA LEU A 8 4.23 -14.49 -8.85
C LEU A 8 3.33 -15.19 -7.83
N ALA A 9 3.49 -14.86 -6.53
CA ALA A 9 2.66 -15.43 -5.48
C ALA A 9 1.17 -15.11 -5.68
N GLY A 10 0.85 -13.88 -6.07
CA GLY A 10 -0.51 -13.47 -6.40
C GLY A 10 -1.07 -14.23 -7.61
N ALA A 11 -0.30 -14.32 -8.69
CA ALA A 11 -0.72 -15.02 -9.91
C ALA A 11 -0.97 -16.51 -9.68
N VAL A 12 -0.08 -17.19 -8.94
CA VAL A 12 -0.25 -18.60 -8.56
C VAL A 12 -1.51 -18.79 -7.71
N THR A 13 -1.73 -17.90 -6.73
CA THR A 13 -2.93 -17.96 -5.88
C THR A 13 -4.20 -17.71 -6.68
N THR A 14 -4.21 -16.76 -7.60
CA THR A 14 -5.34 -16.52 -8.51
C THR A 14 -5.63 -17.77 -9.34
N ALA A 15 -4.62 -18.34 -10.00
CA ALA A 15 -4.80 -19.51 -10.84
C ALA A 15 -5.35 -20.70 -10.05
N ALA A 16 -4.78 -20.99 -8.88
CA ALA A 16 -5.25 -22.06 -8.01
C ALA A 16 -6.69 -21.81 -7.52
N GLY A 17 -7.00 -20.59 -7.07
CA GLY A 17 -8.34 -20.25 -6.58
C GLY A 17 -9.42 -20.28 -7.66
N VAL A 18 -9.10 -19.84 -8.88
CA VAL A 18 -10.00 -19.92 -10.05
C VAL A 18 -10.32 -21.37 -10.38
N LEU A 19 -9.32 -22.27 -10.31
CA LEU A 19 -9.48 -23.68 -10.64
C LEU A 19 -10.18 -24.49 -9.54
N LEU A 20 -9.97 -24.13 -8.26
CA LEU A 20 -10.40 -24.94 -7.11
C LEU A 20 -11.65 -24.41 -6.41
N VAL A 21 -11.99 -23.13 -6.56
CA VAL A 21 -13.09 -22.49 -5.84
C VAL A 21 -14.06 -21.83 -6.81
N ASP A 22 -13.73 -20.62 -7.27
CA ASP A 22 -14.43 -19.88 -8.30
C ASP A 22 -13.57 -18.69 -8.76
N ALA A 23 -13.89 -18.14 -9.93
CA ALA A 23 -13.08 -17.08 -10.52
C ALA A 23 -13.03 -15.80 -9.66
N GLN A 24 -14.12 -15.50 -8.95
CA GLN A 24 -14.25 -14.30 -8.12
C GLN A 24 -13.43 -14.43 -6.83
N ILE A 25 -13.64 -15.48 -6.04
CA ILE A 25 -12.88 -15.70 -4.79
C ILE A 25 -11.40 -15.93 -5.11
N GLY A 26 -11.09 -16.68 -6.17
CA GLY A 26 -9.71 -16.90 -6.60
C GLY A 26 -8.98 -15.59 -6.93
N THR A 27 -9.62 -14.69 -7.68
CA THR A 27 -9.04 -13.39 -8.00
C THR A 27 -8.84 -12.52 -6.75
N LEU A 28 -9.82 -12.47 -5.86
CA LEU A 28 -9.72 -11.70 -4.61
C LEU A 28 -8.58 -12.21 -3.71
N LEU A 29 -8.46 -13.53 -3.58
CA LEU A 29 -7.38 -14.16 -2.81
C LEU A 29 -6.01 -13.85 -3.42
N GLY A 30 -5.88 -13.94 -4.75
CA GLY A 30 -4.61 -13.64 -5.41
C GLY A 30 -4.18 -12.19 -5.27
N VAL A 31 -5.12 -11.24 -5.36
CA VAL A 31 -4.85 -9.82 -5.09
C VAL A 31 -4.44 -9.61 -3.64
N ALA A 32 -5.15 -10.21 -2.68
CA ALA A 32 -4.81 -10.12 -1.26
C ALA A 32 -3.41 -10.70 -0.98
N VAL A 33 -3.08 -11.87 -1.53
CA VAL A 33 -1.76 -12.50 -1.36
C VAL A 33 -0.64 -11.67 -1.98
N LEU A 34 -0.87 -11.09 -3.16
CA LEU A 34 0.10 -10.18 -3.80
C LEU A 34 0.46 -9.02 -2.86
N HIS A 35 -0.56 -8.31 -2.36
CA HIS A 35 -0.34 -7.15 -1.51
C HIS A 35 0.24 -7.54 -0.14
N ALA A 36 -0.23 -8.65 0.46
CA ALA A 36 0.32 -9.17 1.70
C ALA A 36 1.81 -9.52 1.55
N ALA A 37 2.18 -10.25 0.49
CA ALA A 37 3.57 -10.63 0.23
C ALA A 37 4.44 -9.39 -0.01
N PHE A 38 3.93 -8.40 -0.75
CA PHE A 38 4.65 -7.15 -1.02
C PHE A 38 4.88 -6.36 0.27
N VAL A 39 3.83 -6.18 1.09
CA VAL A 39 3.90 -5.46 2.37
C VAL A 39 4.80 -6.18 3.36
N ALA A 40 4.59 -7.48 3.58
CA ALA A 40 5.35 -8.25 4.55
C ALA A 40 6.83 -8.32 4.18
N SER A 41 7.13 -8.70 2.93
CA SER A 41 8.52 -8.70 2.46
C SER A 41 9.11 -7.29 2.58
N GLY A 42 8.31 -6.27 2.25
CA GLY A 42 8.44 -4.81 2.42
C GLY A 42 8.98 -4.33 3.76
N TRP A 43 8.27 -4.71 4.81
CA TRP A 43 8.65 -4.40 6.18
C TRP A 43 9.89 -5.18 6.59
N ILE A 44 9.92 -6.50 6.35
CA ILE A 44 11.02 -7.37 6.79
C ILE A 44 12.38 -6.90 6.26
N ALA A 45 12.47 -6.52 4.98
CA ALA A 45 13.76 -6.15 4.39
C ALA A 45 14.16 -4.67 4.59
N LEU A 46 13.22 -3.76 4.88
CA LEU A 46 13.53 -2.32 5.04
C LEU A 46 13.62 -1.88 6.50
N TRP A 47 12.84 -2.49 7.39
CA TRP A 47 12.82 -2.16 8.82
C TRP A 47 14.19 -2.22 9.53
N PRO A 48 15.04 -3.23 9.32
CA PRO A 48 16.30 -3.35 10.06
C PRO A 48 17.41 -2.43 9.51
N LEU A 49 17.20 -1.74 8.38
CA LEU A 49 18.22 -0.91 7.77
C LEU A 49 18.43 0.36 8.58
N ASP A 50 19.67 0.62 9.00
CA ASP A 50 20.05 1.89 9.62
C ASP A 50 20.08 3.04 8.59
N ALA A 51 20.39 4.26 9.04
CA ALA A 51 20.39 5.44 8.18
C ALA A 51 21.46 5.36 7.06
N GLY A 52 22.64 4.81 7.37
CA GLY A 52 23.72 4.65 6.39
C GLY A 52 23.34 3.68 5.28
N THR A 53 22.80 2.52 5.66
CA THR A 53 22.34 1.48 4.75
C THR A 53 21.09 1.91 3.99
N THR A 54 20.19 2.66 4.62
CA THR A 54 19.03 3.29 3.96
C THR A 54 19.50 4.22 2.83
N ARG A 55 20.44 5.14 3.12
CA ARG A 55 21.02 6.04 2.10
C ARG A 55 21.68 5.26 0.97
N ALA A 56 22.48 4.25 1.29
CA ALA A 56 23.12 3.39 0.28
C ALA A 56 22.07 2.67 -0.58
N ASN A 57 21.01 2.14 0.03
CA ASN A 57 19.93 1.45 -0.69
C ASN A 57 19.19 2.40 -1.65
N THR A 58 18.92 3.64 -1.25
CA THR A 58 18.23 4.62 -2.09
C THR A 58 19.01 5.09 -3.32
N ARG A 59 20.33 4.87 -3.34
CA ARG A 59 21.25 5.27 -4.42
C ARG A 59 21.58 4.14 -5.39
N ARG A 60 21.02 2.93 -5.19
CA ARG A 60 21.20 1.82 -6.13
C ARG A 60 20.53 2.17 -7.47
N GLU A 61 21.22 1.94 -8.58
CA GLU A 61 20.72 2.29 -9.92
C GLU A 61 19.40 1.59 -10.27
N ASP A 62 19.20 0.36 -9.79
CA ASP A 62 17.96 -0.41 -9.97
C ASP A 62 16.77 0.14 -9.16
N PHE A 63 17.00 1.07 -8.24
CA PHE A 63 15.97 1.60 -7.35
C PHE A 63 15.18 2.70 -8.05
N ARG A 64 14.04 2.33 -8.65
CA ARG A 64 13.15 3.24 -9.39
C ARG A 64 11.79 3.38 -8.69
N PRO A 65 11.72 4.04 -7.51
CA PRO A 65 10.51 4.06 -6.69
C PRO A 65 9.32 4.74 -7.38
N ALA A 66 9.54 5.65 -8.34
CA ALA A 66 8.45 6.23 -9.14
C ALA A 66 7.77 5.22 -10.08
N THR A 67 8.54 4.29 -10.65
CA THR A 67 8.02 3.26 -11.55
C THR A 67 7.29 2.20 -10.75
N GLU A 68 7.87 1.76 -9.62
CA GLU A 68 7.19 0.86 -8.70
C GLU A 68 5.89 1.49 -8.18
N GLU A 69 5.91 2.79 -7.82
CA GLU A 69 4.73 3.58 -7.43
C GLU A 69 3.63 3.52 -8.47
N LEU A 70 3.94 3.83 -9.73
CA LEU A 70 2.93 3.79 -10.80
C LEU A 70 2.32 2.40 -10.97
N ILE A 71 3.15 1.35 -10.91
CA ILE A 71 2.70 -0.04 -11.08
C ILE A 71 1.78 -0.45 -9.93
N VAL A 72 2.18 -0.21 -8.67
CA VAL A 72 1.37 -0.60 -7.52
C VAL A 72 0.12 0.26 -7.42
N VAL A 73 0.19 1.56 -7.67
CA VAL A 73 -1.02 2.41 -7.73
C VAL A 73 -1.98 1.88 -8.79
N ALA A 74 -1.50 1.53 -9.99
CA ALA A 74 -2.34 0.97 -11.04
C ALA A 74 -2.97 -0.37 -10.61
N ILE A 75 -2.19 -1.31 -10.07
CA ILE A 75 -2.68 -2.60 -9.58
C ILE A 75 -3.71 -2.39 -8.46
N SER A 76 -3.40 -1.54 -7.48
CA SER A 76 -4.29 -1.26 -6.37
C SER A 76 -5.60 -0.61 -6.82
N LEU A 77 -5.57 0.32 -7.79
CA LEU A 77 -6.78 0.94 -8.36
C LEU A 77 -7.62 -0.08 -9.15
N CYS A 78 -7.00 -0.94 -9.96
CA CYS A 78 -7.70 -2.02 -10.65
C CYS A 78 -8.36 -2.99 -9.67
N GLY A 79 -7.64 -3.39 -8.62
CA GLY A 79 -8.17 -4.23 -7.54
C GLY A 79 -9.33 -3.56 -6.81
N LEU A 80 -9.19 -2.26 -6.49
CA LEU A 80 -10.23 -1.46 -5.84
C LEU A 80 -11.53 -1.41 -6.66
N LEU A 81 -11.40 -1.16 -7.98
CA LEU A 81 -12.55 -1.15 -8.89
C LEU A 81 -13.23 -2.52 -8.95
N GLY A 82 -12.45 -3.60 -9.00
CA GLY A 82 -12.98 -4.96 -8.96
C GLY A 82 -13.78 -5.23 -7.69
N ILE A 83 -13.27 -4.79 -6.53
CA ILE A 83 -13.91 -4.97 -5.22
C ILE A 83 -15.20 -4.14 -5.13
N VAL A 84 -15.19 -2.89 -5.57
CA VAL A 84 -16.38 -2.02 -5.57
C VAL A 84 -17.47 -2.61 -6.46
N MET A 85 -17.14 -3.04 -7.69
CA MET A 85 -18.10 -3.66 -8.60
C MET A 85 -18.71 -4.92 -7.99
N LEU A 86 -17.91 -5.70 -7.26
CA LEU A 86 -18.37 -6.91 -6.63
C LEU A 86 -19.37 -6.67 -5.49
N LEU A 87 -19.10 -5.66 -4.66
CA LEU A 87 -19.98 -5.27 -3.56
C LEU A 87 -21.31 -4.70 -4.04
N VAL A 88 -21.35 -4.09 -5.24
CA VAL A 88 -22.60 -3.57 -5.83
C VAL A 88 -23.44 -4.69 -6.47
N VAL A 89 -22.80 -5.72 -7.02
CA VAL A 89 -23.48 -6.76 -7.82
C VAL A 89 -23.86 -8.00 -7.00
N GLY A 90 -23.10 -8.39 -5.98
CA GLY A 90 -23.25 -9.69 -5.30
C GLY A 90 -24.25 -9.72 -4.14
N HIS A 91 -25.32 -10.52 -4.26
CA HIS A 91 -26.36 -10.73 -3.21
C HIS A 91 -26.52 -12.21 -2.78
N SER A 92 -25.45 -12.90 -2.35
CA SER A 92 -25.54 -14.32 -1.89
C SER A 92 -24.70 -14.62 -0.63
N ALA A 93 -24.93 -15.77 0.02
CA ALA A 93 -24.21 -16.19 1.23
C ALA A 93 -22.69 -16.41 1.01
N GLN A 94 -22.30 -16.81 -0.20
CA GLN A 94 -20.90 -16.85 -0.66
C GLN A 94 -20.29 -15.43 -0.76
N GLY A 95 -21.14 -14.41 -0.83
CA GLY A 95 -20.79 -13.00 -0.80
C GLY A 95 -20.17 -12.52 0.52
N ARG A 96 -20.45 -13.14 1.67
CA ARG A 96 -19.84 -12.71 2.96
C ARG A 96 -18.35 -12.99 3.04
N LEU A 97 -17.94 -14.21 2.66
CA LEU A 97 -16.52 -14.57 2.61
C LEU A 97 -15.80 -13.73 1.54
N ALA A 98 -16.39 -13.59 0.35
CA ALA A 98 -15.83 -12.74 -0.69
C ALA A 98 -15.69 -11.28 -0.24
N ALA A 99 -16.68 -10.72 0.45
CA ALA A 99 -16.63 -9.35 0.96
C ALA A 99 -15.59 -9.18 2.08
N ALA A 100 -15.41 -10.17 2.96
CA ALA A 100 -14.35 -10.15 3.97
C ALA A 100 -12.94 -10.22 3.33
N VAL A 101 -12.74 -11.13 2.37
CA VAL A 101 -11.47 -11.22 1.63
C VAL A 101 -11.20 -9.94 0.85
N ALA A 102 -12.23 -9.38 0.21
CA ALA A 102 -12.14 -8.11 -0.51
C ALA A 102 -11.74 -6.96 0.43
N LEU A 103 -12.37 -6.83 1.59
CA LEU A 103 -12.04 -5.81 2.59
C LEU A 103 -10.56 -5.92 3.03
N VAL A 104 -10.09 -7.12 3.32
CA VAL A 104 -8.68 -7.38 3.63
C VAL A 104 -7.78 -7.01 2.44
N GLY A 105 -8.20 -7.35 1.21
CA GLY A 105 -7.51 -6.97 -0.02
C GLY A 105 -7.36 -5.46 -0.18
N VAL A 106 -8.43 -4.68 0.05
CA VAL A 106 -8.37 -3.20 0.01
C VAL A 106 -7.40 -2.67 1.06
N PHE A 107 -7.49 -3.18 2.30
CA PHE A 107 -6.59 -2.75 3.37
C PHE A 107 -5.11 -3.06 3.04
N LEU A 108 -4.82 -4.21 2.47
CA LEU A 108 -3.46 -4.57 2.05
C LEU A 108 -2.98 -3.75 0.85
N ALA A 109 -3.87 -3.39 -0.08
CA ALA A 109 -3.57 -2.48 -1.17
C ALA A 109 -3.24 -1.07 -0.66
N TRP A 110 -4.00 -0.58 0.33
CA TRP A 110 -3.70 0.65 1.08
C TRP A 110 -2.33 0.56 1.79
N ALA A 111 -2.04 -0.53 2.49
CA ALA A 111 -0.75 -0.72 3.14
C ALA A 111 0.42 -0.78 2.14
N SER A 112 0.22 -1.37 0.95
CA SER A 112 1.21 -1.40 -0.13
C SER A 112 1.53 -0.01 -0.66
N LEU A 113 0.51 0.85 -0.76
CA LEU A 113 0.66 2.26 -1.15
C LEU A 113 1.61 2.99 -0.19
N HIS A 114 1.42 2.84 1.12
CA HIS A 114 2.25 3.50 2.13
C HIS A 114 3.68 2.96 2.18
N LEU A 115 3.86 1.65 2.06
CA LEU A 115 5.20 1.05 1.92
C LEU A 115 5.96 1.67 0.74
N MET A 116 5.29 1.85 -0.39
CA MET A 116 5.88 2.48 -1.58
C MET A 116 6.22 3.96 -1.34
N TYR A 117 5.30 4.72 -0.77
CA TYR A 117 5.53 6.13 -0.50
C TYR A 117 6.65 6.33 0.53
N ALA A 118 6.77 5.46 1.54
CA ALA A 118 7.92 5.47 2.44
C ALA A 118 9.24 5.29 1.67
N ALA A 119 9.28 4.34 0.74
CA ALA A 119 10.45 4.13 -0.13
C ALA A 119 10.75 5.35 -1.02
N ARG A 120 9.70 6.00 -1.54
CA ARG A 120 9.77 7.23 -2.33
C ARG A 120 10.30 8.41 -1.52
N TYR A 121 9.83 8.59 -0.30
CA TYR A 121 10.29 9.67 0.58
C TYR A 121 11.75 9.49 0.98
N ALA A 122 12.18 8.26 1.32
CA ALA A 122 13.58 7.96 1.57
C ALA A 122 14.46 8.34 0.37
N HIS A 123 14.04 7.96 -0.85
CA HIS A 123 14.76 8.32 -2.07
C HIS A 123 14.86 9.82 -2.29
N LEU A 124 13.75 10.55 -2.14
CA LEU A 124 13.72 12.00 -2.32
C LEU A 124 14.56 12.73 -1.27
N TYR A 125 14.53 12.26 -0.01
CA TYR A 125 15.31 12.81 1.08
C TYR A 125 16.82 12.66 0.84
N TYR A 126 17.25 11.49 0.32
CA TYR A 126 18.67 11.17 0.10
C TYR A 126 19.22 11.52 -1.30
N ALA A 127 18.38 11.96 -2.23
CA ALA A 127 18.77 12.27 -3.62
C ALA A 127 19.73 13.46 -3.70
N ASP A 128 19.37 14.59 -3.10
CA ASP A 128 20.08 15.86 -3.27
C ASP A 128 20.90 16.25 -2.02
N ASP A 129 21.06 15.33 -1.05
CA ASP A 129 21.67 15.54 0.29
C ASP A 129 21.10 16.71 1.12
N ALA A 130 20.13 17.46 0.58
CA ALA A 130 19.44 18.58 1.19
C ALA A 130 18.26 18.16 2.10
N GLY A 131 17.93 16.87 2.16
CA GLY A 131 16.81 16.36 2.96
C GLY A 131 15.45 16.84 2.43
N GLY A 132 14.70 17.57 3.25
CA GLY A 132 13.39 18.14 2.89
C GLY A 132 12.19 17.61 3.69
N ILE A 133 12.46 16.71 4.64
CA ILE A 133 11.56 16.28 5.71
C ILE A 133 12.32 16.45 7.02
N ASP A 134 11.79 17.21 7.96
CA ASP A 134 12.37 17.42 9.28
C ASP A 134 11.63 16.56 10.30
N PHE A 135 12.32 15.54 10.80
CA PHE A 135 11.83 14.57 11.78
C PHE A 135 11.99 15.03 13.23
N ASN A 136 12.35 16.29 13.48
CA ASN A 136 12.61 16.84 14.82
C ASN A 136 13.66 16.03 15.61
N SER A 137 14.69 15.56 14.91
CA SER A 137 15.80 14.80 15.49
C SER A 137 17.10 15.13 14.76
N ASP A 138 18.22 15.12 15.51
CA ASP A 138 19.57 15.25 14.96
C ASP A 138 20.04 13.95 14.27
N ASP A 139 19.38 12.83 14.55
CA ASP A 139 19.68 11.54 13.92
C ASP A 139 19.26 11.54 12.45
N ARG A 140 20.08 10.93 11.60
CA ARG A 140 19.71 10.72 10.20
C ARG A 140 18.56 9.70 10.11
N PRO A 141 17.52 9.95 9.29
CA PRO A 141 16.35 9.08 9.23
C PRO A 141 16.63 7.76 8.50
N ALA A 142 16.14 6.66 9.04
CA ALA A 142 16.12 5.36 8.38
C ALA A 142 14.74 5.07 7.76
N TYR A 143 14.59 3.94 7.05
CA TYR A 143 13.29 3.55 6.48
C TYR A 143 12.14 3.54 7.50
N ARG A 144 12.41 3.25 8.77
CA ARG A 144 11.43 3.32 9.86
C ARG A 144 10.78 4.70 10.01
N ASP A 145 11.55 5.77 9.84
CA ASP A 145 11.09 7.15 9.97
C ASP A 145 10.23 7.52 8.76
N PHE A 146 10.62 7.05 7.56
CA PHE A 146 9.81 7.22 6.36
C PHE A 146 8.53 6.36 6.39
N PHE A 147 8.54 5.19 7.05
CA PHE A 147 7.32 4.44 7.33
C PHE A 147 6.40 5.21 8.25
N TYR A 148 6.92 5.71 9.36
CA TYR A 148 6.17 6.57 10.28
C TYR A 148 5.51 7.74 9.54
N PHE A 149 6.28 8.46 8.72
CA PHE A 149 5.77 9.58 7.95
C PHE A 149 4.69 9.16 6.93
N SER A 150 4.95 8.11 6.15
CA SER A 150 4.04 7.67 5.10
C SER A 150 2.73 7.11 5.65
N TYR A 151 2.79 6.22 6.65
CA TYR A 151 1.61 5.61 7.21
C TYR A 151 0.76 6.61 8.02
N ASN A 152 1.36 7.60 8.70
CA ASN A 152 0.59 8.68 9.32
C ASN A 152 -0.17 9.51 8.28
N LEU A 153 0.47 9.91 7.17
CA LEU A 153 -0.24 10.56 6.06
C LEU A 153 -1.40 9.71 5.52
N GLY A 154 -1.25 8.39 5.55
CA GLY A 154 -2.31 7.45 5.15
C GLY A 154 -3.48 7.37 6.13
N MET A 155 -3.18 7.34 7.42
CA MET A 155 -4.16 7.11 8.49
C MET A 155 -4.88 8.39 8.92
N THR A 156 -4.18 9.51 8.95
CA THR A 156 -4.67 10.77 9.54
C THR A 156 -4.55 11.97 8.60
N TYR A 157 -3.98 11.77 7.40
CA TYR A 157 -3.76 12.82 6.39
C TYR A 157 -2.83 13.96 6.82
N GLN A 158 -2.13 13.80 7.95
CA GLN A 158 -1.11 14.71 8.44
C GLN A 158 -0.09 13.99 9.32
N VAL A 159 1.06 14.61 9.55
CA VAL A 159 2.02 14.17 10.56
C VAL A 159 2.23 15.36 11.49
N SER A 160 1.94 15.19 12.78
CA SER A 160 1.88 16.31 13.73
C SER A 160 3.24 16.84 14.16
N ASP A 161 4.26 15.99 14.09
CA ASP A 161 5.61 16.21 14.62
C ASP A 161 6.67 16.09 13.53
N THR A 162 6.32 16.33 12.26
CA THR A 162 7.27 16.30 11.15
C THR A 162 6.91 17.42 10.18
N SER A 163 7.90 18.20 9.73
CA SER A 163 7.67 19.30 8.77
C SER A 163 8.27 19.00 7.39
N VAL A 164 7.64 19.52 6.33
CA VAL A 164 8.09 19.29 4.93
C VAL A 164 8.61 20.59 4.32
N ASN A 165 9.94 20.71 4.30
CA ASN A 165 10.63 21.93 3.87
C ASN A 165 10.90 21.98 2.35
N SER A 166 10.75 20.86 1.65
CA SER A 166 10.92 20.79 0.18
C SER A 166 9.59 20.92 -0.57
N SER A 167 9.51 21.88 -1.51
CA SER A 167 8.34 22.04 -2.39
C SER A 167 8.07 20.79 -3.23
N ARG A 168 9.12 20.14 -3.72
CA ARG A 168 9.05 18.88 -4.47
C ARG A 168 8.41 17.76 -3.63
N ILE A 169 8.81 17.64 -2.36
CA ILE A 169 8.23 16.64 -1.45
C ILE A 169 6.79 16.99 -1.11
N ARG A 170 6.44 18.27 -0.90
CA ARG A 170 5.04 18.69 -0.67
C ARG A 170 4.11 18.30 -1.82
N SER A 171 4.55 18.42 -3.08
CA SER A 171 3.74 17.94 -4.22
C SER A 171 3.51 16.43 -4.21
N VAL A 172 4.49 15.65 -3.73
CA VAL A 172 4.36 14.19 -3.58
C VAL A 172 3.43 13.86 -2.40
N VAL A 173 3.55 14.56 -1.28
CA VAL A 173 2.64 14.44 -0.12
C VAL A 173 1.20 14.71 -0.53
N LEU A 174 0.91 15.76 -1.31
CA LEU A 174 -0.44 16.06 -1.78
C LEU A 174 -1.05 14.91 -2.60
N ARG A 175 -0.28 14.34 -3.53
CA ARG A 175 -0.74 13.19 -4.34
C ARG A 175 -0.99 11.98 -3.45
N HIS A 176 -0.07 11.70 -2.53
CA HIS A 176 -0.17 10.60 -1.60
C HIS A 176 -1.42 10.73 -0.71
N THR A 177 -1.68 11.89 -0.11
CA THR A 177 -2.85 12.08 0.77
C THR A 177 -4.17 12.04 0.00
N LEU A 178 -4.23 12.58 -1.22
CA LEU A 178 -5.41 12.45 -2.09
C LEU A 178 -5.72 10.98 -2.43
N LEU A 179 -4.69 10.20 -2.80
CA LEU A 179 -4.86 8.76 -3.03
C LEU A 179 -5.28 8.04 -1.75
N SER A 180 -4.63 8.35 -0.63
CA SER A 180 -4.92 7.76 0.68
C SER A 180 -6.36 8.00 1.10
N TYR A 181 -6.89 9.20 0.85
CA TYR A 181 -8.28 9.55 1.13
C TYR A 181 -9.25 8.66 0.35
N VAL A 182 -9.00 8.43 -0.94
CA VAL A 182 -9.83 7.54 -1.78
C VAL A 182 -9.81 6.11 -1.23
N PHE A 183 -8.64 5.57 -0.91
CA PHE A 183 -8.54 4.23 -0.30
C PHE A 183 -9.27 4.17 1.04
N GLY A 184 -9.05 5.14 1.93
CA GLY A 184 -9.70 5.21 3.24
C GLY A 184 -11.22 5.27 3.13
N ALA A 185 -11.76 6.07 2.21
CA ALA A 185 -13.19 6.14 1.94
C ALA A 185 -13.76 4.80 1.46
N VAL A 186 -13.06 4.10 0.57
CA VAL A 186 -13.52 2.79 0.07
C VAL A 186 -13.41 1.70 1.12
N VAL A 187 -12.37 1.68 1.95
CA VAL A 187 -12.27 0.76 3.11
C VAL A 187 -13.46 0.96 4.03
N LEU A 188 -13.76 2.22 4.37
CA LEU A 188 -14.88 2.55 5.26
C LEU A 188 -16.22 2.12 4.66
N ALA A 189 -16.48 2.49 3.39
CA ALA A 189 -17.71 2.11 2.70
C ALA A 189 -17.87 0.58 2.59
N SER A 190 -16.80 -0.13 2.24
CA SER A 190 -16.80 -1.59 2.14
C SER A 190 -17.07 -2.26 3.49
N THR A 191 -16.50 -1.70 4.56
CA THR A 191 -16.73 -2.17 5.94
C THR A 191 -18.18 -1.99 6.35
N ILE A 192 -18.77 -0.81 6.10
CA ILE A 192 -20.18 -0.53 6.40
C ILE A 192 -21.08 -1.50 5.64
N ASN A 193 -20.85 -1.68 4.33
CA ASN A 193 -21.65 -2.59 3.51
C ASN A 193 -21.54 -4.05 4.00
N LEU A 194 -20.34 -4.51 4.37
CA LEU A 194 -20.14 -5.84 4.94
C LEU A 194 -20.92 -6.02 6.24
N VAL A 195 -20.81 -5.07 7.17
CA VAL A 195 -21.50 -5.14 8.47
C VAL A 195 -23.01 -5.09 8.29
N ALA A 196 -23.52 -4.19 7.44
CA ALA A 196 -24.95 -4.10 7.15
C ALA A 196 -25.48 -5.40 6.53
N GLY A 197 -24.74 -6.00 5.59
CA GLY A 197 -25.10 -7.28 4.97
C GLY A 197 -25.07 -8.46 5.95
N ILE A 198 -24.23 -8.43 7.00
CA ILE A 198 -24.24 -9.43 8.08
C ILE A 198 -25.43 -9.20 9.02
N ALA A 199 -25.76 -7.95 9.34
CA ALA A 199 -26.84 -7.64 10.28
C ALA A 199 -28.25 -7.84 9.68
N ALA A 200 -28.40 -7.71 8.36
CA ALA A 200 -29.67 -7.83 7.65
C ALA A 200 -30.05 -9.27 7.24
N GLY A 201 -29.15 -10.25 7.43
CA GLY A 201 -29.35 -11.66 7.07
C GLY A 201 -29.21 -12.59 8.26
#